data_AF-A0A354YD67-F1
#
_entry.id   AF-A0A354YD67-F1
#
_cell.length_a   1.000
_cell.length_b   1.000
_cell.length_c   1.000
_cell.angle_alpha   90.00
_cell.angle_beta   90.00
_cell.angle_gamma   90.00
#
_symmetry.space_group_name_H-M   'P 1'
#
loop_
_entity.id
_entity.type
_entity.pdbx_description
1 polymer ?
#
loop_
_entity_poly.entity_id
_entity_poly.type
_entity_poly.pdbx_seq_one_letter_code
_entity_poly.pdbx_strand_id
1 'polypeptide(L)'
;MAGARARIAGSGELRQWIGEAAGIDDWLVADSYDHVGDLAETLALLLDDPPVPGADLPLADWIELRLLPVANREPEQRKAVVLDAWRSLVFDERLVFNKLLTGALRVGVSQRLVQQALAEMSGVDIARIAQRMLGSWKPSPAFVADLLTHAALPIDRQQPYPFFLASPLEGDGAALGPIDDWLLEWKWDGIRLQLLRRAGQVALWSRGEERLDGRFPEIEQAAQALPEGTVIDGELMAWRQDDPLPLPFSALQTRIQRLKPGPRTLAAAPARVLAYDLLELAGE
;
A
#
# COMPACT_ATOMS: atom_id res chain seq x y z
N MET A 1 7.00 5.02 2.98
CA MET A 1 7.76 5.50 1.80
C MET A 1 7.98 4.32 0.86
N ALA A 2 7.41 4.37 -0.35
CA ALA A 2 7.74 3.44 -1.42
C ALA A 2 9.19 3.70 -1.85
N GLY A 3 10.13 2.98 -1.24
CA GLY A 3 11.53 3.00 -1.62
C GLY A 3 11.69 2.63 -3.09
N ALA A 4 12.67 3.24 -3.77
CA ALA A 4 13.03 2.94 -5.15
C ALA A 4 12.83 1.45 -5.46
N ARG A 5 11.98 1.12 -6.45
CA ARG A 5 11.70 -0.26 -6.83
C ARG A 5 13.03 -0.99 -6.93
N ALA A 6 13.24 -1.97 -6.07
CA ALA A 6 14.40 -2.85 -6.11
C ALA A 6 14.43 -3.49 -7.51
N ARG A 7 15.25 -2.94 -8.42
CA ARG A 7 15.27 -3.35 -9.81
C ARG A 7 16.22 -4.53 -9.92
N ILE A 8 15.64 -5.71 -10.12
CA ILE A 8 16.41 -6.93 -10.35
C ILE A 8 16.61 -7.14 -11.85
N ALA A 9 15.57 -7.04 -12.67
CA ALA A 9 15.69 -7.10 -14.13
C ALA A 9 14.51 -6.41 -14.80
N GLY A 10 14.76 -5.63 -15.85
CA GLY A 10 13.72 -5.13 -16.75
C GLY A 10 13.37 -6.16 -17.84
N SER A 11 12.20 -6.02 -18.46
CA SER A 11 11.73 -6.94 -19.50
C SER A 11 12.69 -7.09 -20.68
N GLY A 12 13.34 -5.99 -21.11
CA GLY A 12 14.34 -6.04 -22.18
C GLY A 12 15.60 -6.81 -21.80
N GLU A 13 16.07 -6.65 -20.56
CA GLU A 13 17.21 -7.41 -20.04
C GLU A 13 16.90 -8.91 -20.00
N LEU A 14 15.70 -9.29 -19.52
CA LEU A 14 15.29 -10.69 -19.46
C LEU A 14 15.20 -11.35 -20.84
N ARG A 15 14.65 -10.65 -21.84
CA ARG A 15 14.58 -11.15 -23.23
C ARG A 15 15.96 -11.37 -23.84
N GLN A 16 16.88 -10.43 -23.61
CA GLN A 16 18.26 -10.60 -24.06
C GLN A 16 18.92 -11.80 -23.37
N TRP A 17 18.80 -11.89 -22.04
CA TRP A 17 19.46 -12.95 -21.27
C TRP A 17 18.94 -14.34 -21.60
N ILE A 18 17.64 -14.49 -21.88
CA ILE A 18 17.08 -15.80 -22.28
C ILE A 18 17.54 -16.20 -23.68
N GLY A 19 17.63 -15.25 -24.63
CA GLY A 19 18.13 -15.52 -25.97
C GLY A 19 19.56 -16.05 -25.92
N GLU A 20 20.42 -15.37 -25.16
CA GLU A 20 21.79 -15.83 -24.91
C GLU A 20 21.86 -17.20 -24.22
N ALA A 21 20.98 -17.47 -23.25
CA ALA A 21 20.99 -18.71 -22.48
C ALA A 21 20.47 -19.92 -23.28
N ALA A 22 19.45 -19.71 -24.10
CA ALA A 22 18.84 -20.72 -24.95
C ALA A 22 19.56 -20.90 -26.30
N GLY A 23 20.49 -19.98 -26.64
CA GLY A 23 21.20 -20.00 -27.92
C GLY A 23 20.29 -19.68 -29.11
N ILE A 24 19.32 -18.78 -28.91
CA ILE A 24 18.35 -18.37 -29.92
C ILE A 24 18.44 -16.87 -30.19
N ASP A 25 18.16 -16.48 -31.43
CA ASP A 25 18.20 -15.08 -31.84
C ASP A 25 17.06 -14.25 -31.23
N ASP A 26 17.30 -12.95 -31.04
CA ASP A 26 16.35 -11.99 -30.46
C ASP A 26 14.99 -11.99 -31.14
N TRP A 27 14.95 -12.18 -32.47
CA TRP A 27 13.69 -12.17 -33.23
C TRP A 27 12.81 -13.38 -32.86
N LEU A 28 13.42 -14.55 -32.58
CA LEU A 28 12.69 -15.76 -32.21
C LEU A 28 12.18 -15.67 -30.77
N VAL A 29 12.92 -15.02 -29.87
CA VAL A 29 12.43 -14.67 -28.53
C VAL A 29 11.21 -13.75 -28.63
N ALA A 30 11.25 -12.76 -29.53
CA ALA A 30 10.15 -11.83 -29.73
C ALA A 30 8.91 -12.54 -30.29
N ASP A 31 9.08 -13.37 -31.32
CA ASP A 31 8.00 -14.16 -31.93
C ASP A 31 7.38 -15.14 -30.92
N SER A 32 8.21 -15.80 -30.09
CA SER A 32 7.74 -16.67 -29.01
C SER A 32 6.89 -15.90 -27.99
N TYR A 33 7.32 -14.68 -27.62
CA TYR A 33 6.54 -13.82 -26.74
C TYR A 33 5.21 -13.40 -27.37
N ASP A 34 5.20 -13.05 -28.65
CA ASP A 34 3.98 -12.64 -29.35
C ASP A 34 2.96 -13.78 -29.44
N HIS A 35 3.43 -15.03 -29.48
CA HIS A 35 2.59 -16.22 -29.42
C HIS A 35 2.03 -16.51 -28.02
N VAL A 36 2.89 -16.45 -26.98
CA VAL A 36 2.52 -16.80 -25.59
C VAL A 36 1.74 -15.67 -24.91
N GLY A 37 2.09 -14.41 -25.18
CA GLY A 37 1.46 -13.22 -24.60
C GLY A 37 1.87 -12.94 -23.15
N ASP A 38 2.73 -13.76 -22.55
CA ASP A 38 3.25 -13.59 -21.19
C ASP A 38 4.76 -13.82 -21.13
N LEU A 39 5.48 -12.83 -20.61
CA LEU A 39 6.95 -12.88 -20.57
C LEU A 39 7.46 -13.96 -19.63
N ALA A 40 6.85 -14.14 -18.45
CA ALA A 40 7.35 -15.09 -17.48
C ALA A 40 7.22 -16.54 -17.97
N GLU A 41 6.12 -16.82 -18.65
CA GLU A 41 5.87 -18.10 -19.33
C GLU A 41 6.77 -18.30 -20.54
N THR A 42 6.97 -17.26 -21.37
CA THR A 42 7.93 -17.32 -22.48
C THR A 42 9.34 -17.69 -21.98
N LEU A 43 9.82 -17.03 -20.91
CA LEU A 43 11.13 -17.31 -20.31
C LEU A 43 11.23 -18.75 -19.75
N ALA A 44 10.13 -19.30 -19.23
CA ALA A 44 10.09 -20.67 -18.72
C ALA A 44 10.02 -21.70 -19.86
N LEU A 45 9.34 -21.40 -20.97
CA LEU A 45 9.23 -22.31 -22.12
C LEU A 45 10.50 -22.39 -22.97
N LEU A 46 11.32 -21.33 -22.97
CA LEU A 46 12.52 -21.25 -23.82
C LEU A 46 13.75 -22.00 -23.28
N LEU A 47 13.66 -22.69 -22.14
CA LEU A 47 14.70 -23.63 -21.72
C LEU A 47 14.06 -24.95 -21.28
N ASP A 48 14.75 -26.05 -21.58
CA ASP A 48 14.41 -27.37 -21.06
C ASP A 48 14.63 -27.45 -19.54
N ASP A 49 13.98 -28.42 -18.91
CA ASP A 49 14.23 -28.70 -17.50
C ASP A 49 15.65 -29.23 -17.28
N PRO A 50 16.29 -28.86 -16.15
CA PRO A 50 17.60 -29.39 -15.85
C PRO A 50 17.53 -30.91 -15.61
N PRO A 51 18.54 -31.68 -16.07
CA PRO A 51 18.57 -33.13 -15.86
C PRO A 51 18.63 -33.51 -14.38
N VAL A 52 19.16 -32.61 -13.54
CA VAL A 52 19.15 -32.70 -12.09
C VAL A 52 18.68 -31.36 -11.55
N PRO A 53 17.47 -31.27 -10.96
CA PRO A 53 17.00 -30.06 -10.32
C PRO A 53 17.94 -29.58 -9.21
N GLY A 54 17.94 -28.27 -8.97
CA GLY A 54 18.63 -27.66 -7.86
C GLY A 54 18.08 -28.11 -6.50
N ALA A 55 18.69 -27.61 -5.43
CA ALA A 55 18.15 -27.82 -4.09
C ALA A 55 16.76 -27.18 -3.95
N ASP A 56 15.82 -27.89 -3.33
CA ASP A 56 14.54 -27.34 -2.93
C ASP A 56 14.76 -26.30 -1.82
N LEU A 57 14.58 -25.03 -2.15
CA LEU A 57 14.82 -23.89 -1.27
C LEU A 57 13.49 -23.20 -0.95
N PRO A 58 13.27 -22.80 0.32
CA PRO A 58 12.12 -22.00 0.68
C PRO A 58 12.01 -20.71 -0.15
N LEU A 59 10.79 -20.28 -0.45
CA LEU A 59 10.55 -19.01 -1.16
C LEU A 59 11.23 -17.82 -0.47
N ALA A 60 11.24 -17.78 0.86
CA ALA A 60 11.91 -16.72 1.62
C ALA A 60 13.42 -16.65 1.29
N ASP A 61 14.09 -17.80 1.14
CA ASP A 61 15.52 -17.85 0.81
C ASP A 61 15.78 -17.37 -0.62
N TRP A 62 14.90 -17.72 -1.58
CA TRP A 62 14.96 -17.16 -2.93
C TRP A 62 14.85 -15.64 -2.94
N ILE A 63 13.90 -15.08 -2.18
CA ILE A 63 13.70 -13.64 -2.12
C ILE A 63 14.85 -12.94 -1.37
N GLU A 64 15.12 -13.37 -0.14
CA GLU A 64 16.02 -12.65 0.79
C GLU A 64 17.50 -12.92 0.54
N LEU A 65 17.87 -14.14 0.12
CA LEU A 65 19.26 -14.56 -0.02
C LEU A 65 19.75 -14.57 -1.48
N ARG A 66 18.85 -14.62 -2.46
CA ARG A 66 19.22 -14.60 -3.90
C ARG A 66 18.86 -13.29 -4.58
N LEU A 67 17.58 -12.91 -4.58
CA LEU A 67 17.07 -11.81 -5.40
C LEU A 67 17.33 -10.41 -4.82
N LEU A 68 16.93 -10.17 -3.56
CA LEU A 68 17.10 -8.86 -2.92
C LEU A 68 18.57 -8.39 -2.80
N PRO A 69 19.56 -9.26 -2.50
CA PRO A 69 20.96 -8.85 -2.40
C PRO A 69 21.57 -8.27 -3.69
N VAL A 70 21.05 -8.70 -4.85
CA VAL A 70 21.50 -8.22 -6.17
C VAL A 70 20.65 -7.09 -6.73
N ALA A 71 19.58 -6.69 -6.06
CA ALA A 71 18.75 -5.58 -6.51
C ALA A 71 19.57 -4.29 -6.66
N ASN A 72 19.40 -3.59 -7.78
CA ASN A 72 20.13 -2.37 -8.13
C ASN A 72 21.67 -2.53 -8.21
N ARG A 73 22.19 -3.76 -8.27
CA ARG A 73 23.62 -4.02 -8.57
C ARG A 73 23.88 -3.96 -10.08
N GLU A 74 25.15 -4.09 -10.46
CA GLU A 74 25.58 -4.12 -11.85
C GLU A 74 24.86 -5.22 -12.66
N PRO A 75 24.53 -4.98 -13.94
CA PRO A 75 23.79 -5.94 -14.78
C PRO A 75 24.37 -7.35 -14.79
N GLU A 76 25.69 -7.49 -14.78
CA GLU A 76 26.38 -8.78 -14.83
C GLU A 76 26.11 -9.62 -13.57
N GLN A 77 26.06 -8.97 -12.39
CA GLN A 77 25.76 -9.64 -11.13
C GLN A 77 24.30 -10.09 -11.07
N ARG A 78 23.38 -9.25 -11.54
CA ARG A 78 21.94 -9.57 -11.61
C ARG A 78 21.67 -10.71 -12.60
N LYS A 79 22.28 -10.62 -13.79
CA LYS A 79 22.21 -11.65 -14.84
C LYS A 79 22.69 -13.00 -14.33
N ALA A 80 23.83 -13.04 -13.63
CA ALA A 80 24.38 -14.29 -13.11
C ALA A 80 23.39 -15.01 -12.18
N VAL A 81 22.72 -14.30 -11.26
CA VAL A 81 21.72 -14.88 -10.36
C VAL A 81 20.48 -15.38 -11.11
N VAL A 82 19.98 -14.61 -12.09
CA VAL A 82 18.81 -15.02 -12.87
C VAL A 82 19.11 -16.25 -13.73
N LEU A 83 20.28 -16.30 -14.36
CA LEU A 83 20.70 -17.45 -15.17
C LEU A 83 20.93 -18.70 -14.31
N ASP A 84 21.50 -18.54 -13.11
CA ASP A 84 21.66 -19.65 -12.15
C ASP A 84 20.29 -20.22 -11.73
N ALA A 85 19.32 -19.35 -11.42
CA ALA A 85 17.96 -19.76 -11.13
C ALA A 85 17.32 -20.51 -12.31
N TRP A 86 17.42 -19.98 -13.53
CA TRP A 86 16.84 -20.62 -14.71
C TRP A 86 17.43 -22.00 -15.02
N ARG A 87 18.72 -22.20 -14.73
CA ARG A 87 19.41 -23.48 -14.94
C ARG A 87 19.15 -24.50 -13.84
N SER A 88 18.67 -24.08 -12.68
CA SER A 88 18.46 -24.95 -11.52
C SER A 88 17.00 -25.31 -11.28
N LEU A 89 16.07 -24.46 -11.73
CA LEU A 89 14.63 -24.63 -11.51
C LEU A 89 13.95 -25.37 -12.67
N VAL A 90 13.06 -26.32 -12.34
CA VAL A 90 12.17 -26.94 -13.33
C VAL A 90 11.10 -25.94 -13.80
N PHE A 91 10.37 -26.28 -14.85
CA PHE A 91 9.43 -25.40 -15.54
C PHE A 91 8.46 -24.68 -14.57
N ASP A 92 7.77 -25.42 -13.71
CA ASP A 92 6.76 -24.85 -12.81
C ASP A 92 7.38 -23.85 -11.81
N GLU A 93 8.54 -24.18 -11.26
CA GLU A 93 9.26 -23.32 -10.31
C GLU A 93 9.81 -22.07 -11.00
N ARG A 94 10.38 -22.24 -12.20
CA ARG A 94 10.92 -21.17 -13.03
C ARG A 94 9.83 -20.22 -13.51
N LEU A 95 8.65 -20.73 -13.84
CA LEU A 95 7.47 -19.93 -14.15
C LEU A 95 7.10 -19.04 -12.96
N VAL A 96 6.97 -19.59 -11.76
CA VAL A 96 6.63 -18.84 -10.54
C VAL A 96 7.73 -17.82 -10.22
N PHE A 97 9.00 -18.21 -10.28
CA PHE A 97 10.15 -17.33 -10.10
C PHE A 97 10.09 -16.13 -11.06
N ASN A 98 9.82 -16.37 -12.34
CA ASN A 98 9.71 -15.31 -13.34
C ASN A 98 8.49 -14.41 -13.11
N LYS A 99 7.35 -14.96 -12.67
CA LYS A 99 6.15 -14.17 -12.34
C LYS A 99 6.41 -13.25 -11.15
N LEU A 100 7.16 -13.70 -10.16
CA LEU A 100 7.58 -12.89 -9.01
C LEU A 100 8.60 -11.82 -9.43
N LEU A 101 9.62 -12.19 -10.20
CA LEU A 101 10.67 -11.30 -10.69
C LEU A 101 10.12 -10.13 -11.53
N THR A 102 9.12 -10.42 -12.37
CA THR A 102 8.49 -9.43 -13.26
C THR A 102 7.33 -8.67 -12.59
N GLY A 103 6.87 -9.10 -11.42
CA GLY A 103 5.66 -8.58 -10.79
C GLY A 103 4.37 -8.92 -11.54
N ALA A 104 4.41 -9.92 -12.44
CA ALA A 104 3.28 -10.35 -13.26
C ALA A 104 2.45 -11.48 -12.62
N LEU A 105 2.74 -11.85 -11.37
CA LEU A 105 1.99 -12.87 -10.65
C LEU A 105 0.54 -12.39 -10.39
N ARG A 106 -0.42 -12.96 -11.13
CA ARG A 106 -1.85 -12.61 -11.07
C ARG A 106 -2.67 -13.80 -10.60
N VAL A 107 -2.64 -14.05 -9.29
CA VAL A 107 -3.37 -15.17 -8.66
C VAL A 107 -4.78 -14.81 -8.20
N GLY A 108 -5.24 -13.58 -8.45
CA GLY A 108 -6.58 -13.12 -8.03
C GLY A 108 -6.76 -12.95 -6.52
N VAL A 109 -5.66 -12.97 -5.75
CA VAL A 109 -5.69 -12.80 -4.30
C VAL A 109 -5.66 -11.31 -3.97
N SER A 110 -6.77 -10.80 -3.44
CA SER A 110 -6.87 -9.42 -2.96
C SER A 110 -6.29 -9.28 -1.55
N GLN A 111 -5.89 -8.06 -1.17
CA GLN A 111 -5.45 -7.76 0.19
C GLN A 111 -6.52 -8.13 1.23
N ARG A 112 -7.80 -7.89 0.91
CA ARG A 112 -8.93 -8.27 1.78
C ARG A 112 -9.03 -9.79 1.96
N LEU A 113 -8.78 -10.57 0.90
CA LEU A 113 -8.77 -12.02 1.00
C LEU A 113 -7.64 -12.53 1.90
N VAL A 114 -6.46 -11.91 1.82
CA VAL A 114 -5.34 -12.20 2.74
C VAL A 114 -5.73 -11.85 4.18
N GLN A 115 -6.31 -10.67 4.42
CA GLN A 115 -6.76 -10.26 5.75
C GLN A 115 -7.80 -11.23 6.33
N GLN A 116 -8.76 -11.67 5.52
CA GLN A 116 -9.77 -12.65 5.91
C GLN A 116 -9.13 -14.00 6.27
N ALA A 117 -8.23 -14.52 5.43
CA ALA A 117 -7.54 -15.78 5.70
C ALA A 117 -6.70 -15.72 6.99
N LEU A 118 -6.00 -14.61 7.23
CA LEU A 118 -5.25 -14.40 8.46
C LEU A 118 -6.16 -14.28 9.69
N ALA A 119 -7.32 -13.63 9.55
CA ALA A 119 -8.33 -13.53 10.62
C ALA A 119 -8.88 -14.91 10.99
N GLU A 120 -9.26 -15.71 9.99
CA GLU A 120 -9.75 -17.08 10.21
C GLU A 120 -8.68 -17.99 10.83
N MET A 121 -7.44 -17.88 10.37
CA MET A 121 -6.32 -18.69 10.87
C MET A 121 -5.93 -18.34 12.32
N SER A 122 -5.97 -17.05 12.69
CA SER A 122 -5.50 -16.57 14.00
C SER A 122 -6.61 -16.34 15.02
N GLY A 123 -7.87 -16.21 14.58
CA GLY A 123 -8.98 -15.76 15.42
C GLY A 123 -8.94 -14.26 15.77
N VAL A 124 -7.98 -13.49 15.24
CA VAL A 124 -7.93 -12.04 15.43
C VAL A 124 -8.95 -11.36 14.51
N ASP A 125 -9.64 -10.35 15.04
CA ASP A 125 -10.62 -9.58 14.27
C ASP A 125 -10.02 -8.98 12.98
N ILE A 126 -10.73 -9.12 11.87
CA ILE A 126 -10.27 -8.68 10.55
C ILE A 126 -9.99 -7.17 10.51
N ALA A 127 -10.76 -6.34 11.23
CA ALA A 127 -10.53 -4.91 11.28
C ALA A 127 -9.20 -4.60 11.98
N ARG A 128 -8.82 -5.36 13.01
CA ARG A 128 -7.52 -5.24 13.67
C ARG A 128 -6.37 -5.66 12.75
N ILE A 129 -6.52 -6.76 12.01
CA ILE A 129 -5.53 -7.18 11.01
C ILE A 129 -5.37 -6.11 9.93
N ALA A 130 -6.48 -5.61 9.39
CA ALA A 130 -6.48 -4.54 8.40
C ALA A 130 -5.78 -3.29 8.94
N GLN A 131 -6.10 -2.88 10.17
CA GLN A 131 -5.46 -1.77 10.87
C GLN A 131 -3.94 -1.96 10.95
N ARG A 132 -3.46 -3.12 11.41
CA ARG A 132 -2.02 -3.43 11.53
C ARG A 132 -1.27 -3.45 10.20
N MET A 133 -1.97 -3.73 9.10
CA MET A 133 -1.40 -3.72 7.74
C MET A 133 -1.39 -2.32 7.08
N LEU A 134 -1.88 -1.28 7.76
CA LEU A 134 -1.90 0.09 7.23
C LEU A 134 -0.50 0.69 7.10
N GLY A 135 -0.31 1.48 6.05
CA GLY A 135 0.93 2.20 5.79
C GLY A 135 2.04 1.31 5.21
N SER A 136 3.29 1.66 5.49
CA SER A 136 4.46 0.94 4.98
C SER A 136 4.95 -0.10 5.99
N TRP A 137 4.96 -1.37 5.61
CA TRP A 137 5.49 -2.48 6.41
C TRP A 137 6.45 -3.34 5.58
N LYS A 138 7.24 -4.15 6.28
CA LYS A 138 8.10 -5.18 5.67
C LYS A 138 7.69 -6.55 6.23
N PRO A 139 7.47 -7.55 5.38
CA PRO A 139 7.23 -8.90 5.87
C PRO A 139 8.44 -9.37 6.67
N SER A 140 8.17 -9.89 7.86
CA SER A 140 9.16 -10.54 8.71
C SER A 140 8.46 -11.46 9.70
N PRO A 141 9.14 -12.46 10.29
CA PRO A 141 8.55 -13.29 11.34
C PRO A 141 8.00 -12.46 12.51
N ALA A 142 8.70 -11.39 12.90
CA ALA A 142 8.24 -10.48 13.95
C ALA A 142 6.97 -9.73 13.54
N PHE A 143 6.91 -9.22 12.32
CA PHE A 143 5.70 -8.57 11.80
C PHE A 143 4.50 -9.52 11.76
N VAL A 144 4.69 -10.77 11.35
CA VAL A 144 3.61 -11.76 11.34
C VAL A 144 3.16 -12.09 12.77
N ALA A 145 4.09 -12.22 13.72
CA ALA A 145 3.75 -12.43 15.12
C ALA A 145 2.93 -11.26 15.70
N ASP A 146 3.35 -10.02 15.42
CA ASP A 146 2.64 -8.81 15.81
C ASP A 146 1.28 -8.67 15.10
N LEU A 147 1.18 -9.11 13.85
CA LEU A 147 -0.07 -9.06 13.09
C LEU A 147 -1.12 -9.99 13.71
N LEU A 148 -0.71 -11.18 14.12
CA LEU A 148 -1.59 -12.28 14.54
C LEU A 148 -1.78 -12.39 16.06
N THR A 149 -1.18 -11.51 16.87
CA THR A 149 -1.37 -11.55 18.32
C THR A 149 -2.71 -10.98 18.76
N HIS A 150 -3.37 -11.60 19.73
CA HIS A 150 -4.58 -11.05 20.36
C HIS A 150 -4.27 -9.89 21.32
N ALA A 151 -3.02 -9.78 21.79
CA ALA A 151 -2.61 -8.70 22.67
C ALA A 151 -2.71 -7.35 21.96
N ALA A 152 -3.12 -6.32 22.69
CA ALA A 152 -3.08 -4.96 22.20
C ALA A 152 -1.62 -4.51 22.09
N LEU A 153 -1.22 -4.04 20.91
CA LEU A 153 0.10 -3.50 20.66
C LEU A 153 0.09 -1.98 20.73
N PRO A 154 1.20 -1.33 21.10
CA PRO A 154 1.30 0.13 21.05
C PRO A 154 0.95 0.73 19.68
N ILE A 155 1.24 0.01 18.59
CA ILE A 155 0.95 0.45 17.22
C ILE A 155 -0.54 0.49 16.89
N ASP A 156 -1.35 -0.38 17.51
CA ASP A 156 -2.81 -0.40 17.34
C ASP A 156 -3.43 0.95 17.76
N ARG A 157 -2.80 1.62 18.73
CA ARG A 157 -3.19 2.96 19.18
C ARG A 157 -2.67 4.08 18.30
N GLN A 158 -1.84 3.81 17.30
CA GLN A 158 -1.30 4.85 16.40
C GLN A 158 -1.90 4.80 15.00
N GLN A 159 -2.66 3.75 14.70
CA GLN A 159 -3.30 3.53 13.41
C GLN A 159 -4.77 3.98 13.43
N PRO A 160 -5.27 4.49 12.30
CA PRO A 160 -6.66 4.92 12.18
C PRO A 160 -7.57 3.70 12.21
N TYR A 161 -8.84 3.91 12.54
CA TYR A 161 -9.89 2.93 12.29
C TYR A 161 -10.14 2.81 10.78
N PRO A 162 -10.65 1.66 10.30
CA PRO A 162 -11.15 1.56 8.94
C PRO A 162 -12.18 2.66 8.63
N PHE A 163 -12.03 3.35 7.51
CA PHE A 163 -12.96 4.42 7.13
C PHE A 163 -14.31 3.84 6.72
N PHE A 164 -15.38 4.24 7.42
CA PHE A 164 -16.74 3.87 7.05
C PHE A 164 -17.14 4.55 5.73
N LEU A 165 -17.70 3.80 4.79
CA LEU A 165 -17.99 4.29 3.44
C LEU A 165 -19.49 4.54 3.26
N ALA A 166 -19.81 5.60 2.53
CA ALA A 166 -21.18 5.89 2.11
C ALA A 166 -21.43 5.32 0.70
N SER A 167 -22.62 4.78 0.49
CA SER A 167 -23.15 4.44 -0.83
C SER A 167 -23.96 5.62 -1.36
N PRO A 168 -23.87 5.95 -2.66
CA PRO A 168 -24.77 6.92 -3.25
C PRO A 168 -26.22 6.44 -3.12
N LEU A 169 -27.15 7.37 -2.90
CA LEU A 169 -28.57 7.07 -2.93
C LEU A 169 -29.00 6.74 -4.37
N GLU A 170 -29.66 5.60 -4.55
CA GLU A 170 -30.31 5.24 -5.81
C GLU A 170 -31.79 5.66 -5.74
N GLY A 171 -32.23 6.52 -6.66
CA GLY A 171 -33.63 6.98 -6.73
C GLY A 171 -33.91 8.25 -5.93
N ASP A 172 -35.16 8.42 -5.48
CA ASP A 172 -35.58 9.60 -4.72
C ASP A 172 -35.35 9.42 -3.21
N GLY A 173 -35.33 10.54 -2.48
CA GLY A 173 -35.14 10.55 -1.02
C GLY A 173 -36.35 10.09 -0.22
N ALA A 174 -37.54 9.92 -0.81
CA ALA A 174 -38.73 9.50 -0.09
C ALA A 174 -38.63 8.03 0.38
N ALA A 175 -37.83 7.21 -0.31
CA ALA A 175 -37.54 5.84 0.09
C ALA A 175 -36.73 5.73 1.40
N LEU A 176 -36.09 6.82 1.85
CA LEU A 176 -35.30 6.86 3.09
C LEU A 176 -36.16 6.96 4.36
N GLY A 177 -37.47 7.17 4.22
CA GLY A 177 -38.38 7.35 5.35
C GLY A 177 -38.45 8.80 5.86
N PRO A 178 -38.91 9.01 7.10
CA PRO A 178 -39.08 10.34 7.68
C PRO A 178 -37.75 11.09 7.79
N ILE A 179 -37.72 12.36 7.40
CA ILE A 179 -36.50 13.19 7.45
C ILE A 179 -35.95 13.37 8.87
N ASP A 180 -36.81 13.28 9.89
CA ASP A 180 -36.45 13.43 11.31
C ASP A 180 -35.59 12.26 11.83
N ASP A 181 -35.53 11.15 11.10
CA ASP A 181 -34.64 10.01 11.40
C ASP A 181 -33.21 10.21 10.87
N TRP A 182 -32.95 11.31 10.15
CA TRP A 182 -31.69 11.57 9.45
C TRP A 182 -30.95 12.80 9.97
N LEU A 183 -29.63 12.67 10.05
CA LEU A 183 -28.72 13.80 10.14
C LEU A 183 -28.21 14.13 8.74
N LEU A 184 -28.34 15.40 8.34
CA LEU A 184 -27.86 15.88 7.04
C LEU A 184 -26.63 16.74 7.24
N GLU A 185 -25.57 16.40 6.51
CA GLU A 185 -24.33 17.15 6.50
C GLU A 185 -23.90 17.46 5.08
N TRP A 186 -23.12 18.53 4.94
CA TRP A 186 -22.52 18.88 3.67
C TRP A 186 -21.48 17.85 3.27
N LYS A 187 -21.56 17.36 2.03
CA LYS A 187 -20.47 16.61 1.43
C LYS A 187 -19.36 17.57 1.00
N TRP A 188 -18.36 17.72 1.85
CA TRP A 188 -17.20 18.57 1.60
C TRP A 188 -16.29 18.02 0.48
N ASP A 189 -15.54 18.92 -0.17
CA ASP A 189 -14.56 18.62 -1.22
C ASP A 189 -13.13 18.89 -0.70
N GLY A 190 -12.61 17.93 0.06
CA GLY A 190 -11.35 18.07 0.77
C GLY A 190 -10.53 16.78 0.81
N ILE A 191 -9.72 16.65 1.86
CA ILE A 191 -9.02 15.40 2.17
C ILE A 191 -9.66 14.79 3.41
N ARG A 192 -10.47 13.74 3.23
CA ARG A 192 -10.94 12.91 4.34
C ARG A 192 -9.75 12.38 5.14
N LEU A 193 -9.80 12.58 6.45
CA LEU A 193 -8.79 12.11 7.39
C LEU A 193 -9.39 11.68 8.72
N GLN A 194 -8.65 10.82 9.41
CA GLN A 194 -8.81 10.64 10.84
C GLN A 194 -7.70 11.36 11.59
N LEU A 195 -8.09 12.11 12.61
CA LEU A 195 -7.23 12.83 13.53
C LEU A 195 -7.18 12.06 14.85
N LEU A 196 -6.01 11.57 15.22
CA LEU A 196 -5.80 10.76 16.41
C LEU A 196 -5.03 11.57 17.45
N ARG A 197 -5.52 11.58 18.68
CA ARG A 197 -4.86 12.14 19.87
C ARG A 197 -4.72 11.05 20.93
N ARG A 198 -3.58 10.37 20.97
CA ARG A 198 -3.32 9.21 21.85
C ARG A 198 -1.86 9.19 22.31
N ALA A 199 -1.58 8.70 23.52
CA ALA A 199 -0.24 8.56 24.09
C ALA A 199 0.61 9.86 24.03
N GLY A 200 -0.03 11.01 24.30
CA GLY A 200 0.59 12.34 24.17
C GLY A 200 0.97 12.77 22.74
N GLN A 201 0.62 11.98 21.71
CA GLN A 201 0.93 12.26 20.31
C GLN A 201 -0.32 12.64 19.52
N VAL A 202 -0.10 13.36 18.42
CA VAL A 202 -1.13 13.60 17.40
C VAL A 202 -0.67 12.93 16.12
N ALA A 203 -1.58 12.25 15.43
CA ALA A 203 -1.36 11.72 14.09
C ALA A 203 -2.54 12.06 13.19
N LEU A 204 -2.23 12.39 11.94
CA LEU A 204 -3.22 12.63 10.88
C LEU A 204 -3.08 11.52 9.85
N TRP A 205 -4.16 10.79 9.59
CA TRP A 205 -4.21 9.72 8.62
C TRP A 205 -5.23 10.04 7.54
N SER A 206 -4.80 10.10 6.29
CA SER A 206 -5.73 10.24 5.16
C SER A 206 -6.47 8.93 4.90
N ARG A 207 -7.60 9.02 4.21
CA ARG A 207 -8.34 7.85 3.69
C ARG A 207 -7.46 6.92 2.84
N GLY A 208 -6.45 7.43 2.16
CA GLY A 208 -5.50 6.65 1.37
C GLY A 208 -4.48 5.88 2.20
N GLU A 209 -4.72 5.72 3.50
CA GLU A 209 -3.84 5.00 4.45
C GLU A 209 -2.45 5.64 4.56
N GLU A 210 -2.33 6.93 4.24
CA GLU A 210 -1.09 7.70 4.32
C GLU A 210 -1.11 8.61 5.54
N ARG A 211 -0.02 8.57 6.33
CA ARG A 211 0.26 9.55 7.38
C ARG A 211 0.60 10.91 6.79
N LEU A 212 0.00 11.96 7.34
CA LEU A 212 0.17 13.34 6.88
C LEU A 212 1.14 14.16 7.76
N ASP A 213 2.05 13.48 8.46
CA ASP A 213 2.96 14.09 9.44
C ASP A 213 3.71 15.30 8.86
N GLY A 214 3.65 16.43 9.57
CA GLY A 214 4.33 17.69 9.25
C GLY A 214 3.72 18.49 8.10
N ARG A 215 2.75 17.94 7.36
CA ARG A 215 2.09 18.60 6.21
C ARG A 215 1.07 19.65 6.68
N PHE A 216 0.49 19.43 7.87
CA PHE A 216 -0.53 20.28 8.47
C PHE A 216 -0.21 20.65 9.93
N PRO A 217 0.91 21.36 10.16
CA PRO A 217 1.39 21.63 11.52
C PRO A 217 0.41 22.44 12.37
N GLU A 218 -0.39 23.33 11.78
CA GLU A 218 -1.41 24.07 12.51
C GLU A 218 -2.57 23.18 12.99
N ILE A 219 -2.89 22.13 12.24
CA ILE A 219 -3.90 21.14 12.64
C ILE A 219 -3.33 20.22 13.71
N GLU A 220 -2.09 19.76 13.53
CA GLU A 220 -1.37 18.96 14.52
C GLU A 220 -1.24 19.69 15.85
N GLN A 221 -0.96 20.99 15.81
CA GLN A 221 -0.90 21.85 16.98
C GLN A 221 -2.27 22.03 17.63
N ALA A 222 -3.32 22.35 16.87
CA ALA A 222 -4.66 22.52 17.39
C ALA A 222 -5.18 21.22 18.07
N ALA A 223 -4.89 20.08 17.46
CA ALA A 223 -5.22 18.75 17.98
C ALA A 223 -4.58 18.43 19.33
N GLN A 224 -3.48 19.09 19.71
CA GLN A 224 -2.86 18.89 21.03
C GLN A 224 -3.79 19.30 22.19
N ALA A 225 -4.74 20.20 21.92
CA ALA A 225 -5.73 20.67 22.90
C ALA A 225 -6.87 19.67 23.12
N LEU A 226 -7.00 18.64 22.27
CA LEU A 226 -8.01 17.60 22.46
C LEU A 226 -7.63 16.68 23.63
N PRO A 227 -8.62 16.10 24.34
CA PRO A 227 -8.38 15.10 25.35
C PRO A 227 -7.58 13.90 24.80
N GLU A 228 -6.77 13.28 25.65
CA GLU A 228 -6.10 12.04 25.29
C GLU A 228 -7.12 10.90 25.08
N GLY A 229 -6.88 10.06 24.06
CA GLY A 229 -7.83 9.04 23.63
C GLY A 229 -8.96 9.63 22.77
N THR A 230 -8.66 10.65 21.95
CA THR A 230 -9.65 11.22 21.01
C THR A 230 -9.33 10.79 19.58
N VAL A 231 -10.32 10.29 18.84
CA VAL A 231 -10.22 10.04 17.40
C VAL A 231 -11.41 10.65 16.69
N ILE A 232 -11.13 11.54 15.73
CA ILE A 232 -12.14 12.26 14.95
C ILE A 232 -12.02 11.84 13.48
N ASP A 233 -13.14 11.53 12.83
CA ASP A 233 -13.25 11.47 11.37
C ASP A 233 -13.77 12.81 10.85
N GLY A 234 -13.15 13.29 9.77
CA GLY A 234 -13.43 14.63 9.28
C GLY A 234 -12.87 14.90 7.90
N GLU A 235 -13.24 16.08 7.37
CA GLU A 235 -12.73 16.58 6.11
C GLU A 235 -11.74 17.72 6.35
N LEU A 236 -10.51 17.56 5.85
CA LEU A 236 -9.55 18.64 5.81
C LEU A 236 -9.83 19.55 4.60
N MET A 237 -10.04 20.83 4.88
CA MET A 237 -10.40 21.85 3.91
C MET A 237 -9.35 22.96 3.90
N ALA A 238 -9.04 23.51 2.72
CA ALA A 238 -8.34 24.78 2.64
C ALA A 238 -9.37 25.90 2.81
N TRP A 239 -9.24 26.75 3.82
CA TRP A 239 -10.24 27.77 4.14
C TRP A 239 -9.59 28.95 4.86
N ARG A 240 -9.66 30.14 4.24
CA ARG A 240 -9.18 31.38 4.85
C ARG A 240 -10.11 31.87 5.95
N GLN A 241 -9.56 32.58 6.92
CA GLN A 241 -10.33 32.92 8.11
C GLN A 241 -11.58 33.76 7.83
N ASP A 242 -11.44 34.72 6.92
CA ASP A 242 -12.46 35.71 6.61
C ASP A 242 -13.32 35.34 5.38
N ASP A 243 -13.03 34.22 4.73
CA ASP A 243 -13.76 33.78 3.55
C ASP A 243 -15.04 33.03 3.95
N PRO A 244 -16.18 33.28 3.30
CA PRO A 244 -17.44 32.59 3.60
C PRO A 244 -17.49 31.14 3.09
N LEU A 245 -16.59 30.76 2.18
CA LEU A 245 -16.54 29.45 1.53
C LEU A 245 -15.10 28.92 1.51
N PRO A 246 -14.92 27.58 1.50
CA PRO A 246 -13.61 26.98 1.37
C PRO A 246 -13.00 27.25 -0.01
N LEU A 247 -11.67 27.20 -0.07
CA LEU A 247 -10.91 27.18 -1.31
C LEU A 247 -11.11 25.82 -2.03
N PRO A 248 -10.92 25.77 -3.36
CA PRO A 248 -11.00 24.52 -4.12
C PRO A 248 -9.97 23.48 -3.63
N PHE A 249 -10.29 22.19 -3.78
CA PHE A 249 -9.41 21.07 -3.42
C PHE A 249 -7.99 21.16 -3.99
N SER A 250 -7.83 21.74 -5.19
CA SER A 250 -6.52 21.95 -5.82
C SER A 250 -5.54 22.77 -4.97
N ALA A 251 -6.05 23.64 -4.09
CA ALA A 251 -5.21 24.36 -3.13
C ALA A 251 -4.50 23.41 -2.16
N LEU A 252 -5.17 22.33 -1.72
CA LEU A 252 -4.61 21.31 -0.84
C LEU A 252 -3.61 20.39 -1.55
N GLN A 253 -3.79 20.12 -2.85
CA GLN A 253 -2.90 19.25 -3.62
C GLN A 253 -1.43 19.75 -3.61
N THR A 254 -1.24 21.07 -3.71
CA THR A 254 0.11 21.66 -3.66
C THR A 254 0.79 21.49 -2.30
N ARG A 255 -0.03 21.33 -1.26
CA ARG A 255 0.39 21.28 0.13
C ARG A 255 0.62 19.85 0.60
N ILE A 256 -0.28 18.93 0.24
CA ILE A 256 -0.18 17.52 0.65
C ILE A 256 1.13 16.90 0.18
N GLN A 257 1.75 17.35 -0.91
CA GLN A 257 3.03 16.79 -1.38
C GLN A 257 4.25 17.27 -0.56
N ARG A 258 4.09 18.23 0.37
CA ARG A 258 5.20 18.87 1.09
C ARG A 258 5.22 18.45 2.55
N LEU A 259 6.22 17.66 2.94
CA LEU A 259 6.41 17.20 4.32
C LEU A 259 6.64 18.32 5.34
N LYS A 260 7.21 19.45 4.91
CA LYS A 260 7.46 20.63 5.74
C LYS A 260 7.13 21.90 4.96
N PRO A 261 5.85 22.31 4.90
CA PRO A 261 5.44 23.50 4.17
C PRO A 261 6.03 24.75 4.85
N GLY A 262 6.63 25.63 4.05
CA GLY A 262 7.13 26.91 4.55
C GLY A 262 5.99 27.92 4.79
N PRO A 263 6.28 29.06 5.45
CA PRO A 263 5.27 30.07 5.82
C PRO A 263 4.42 30.56 4.63
N ARG A 264 5.03 30.72 3.45
CA ARG A 264 4.31 31.11 2.22
C ARG A 264 3.29 30.07 1.77
N THR A 265 3.60 28.79 1.89
CA THR A 265 2.68 27.70 1.53
C THR A 265 1.51 27.63 2.51
N LEU A 266 1.79 27.75 3.81
CA LEU A 266 0.76 27.77 4.86
C LEU A 266 -0.21 28.95 4.69
N ALA A 267 0.33 30.15 4.41
CA ALA A 267 -0.49 31.34 4.19
C ALA A 267 -1.33 31.28 2.91
N ALA A 268 -0.86 30.60 1.86
CA ALA A 268 -1.58 30.48 0.59
C ALA A 268 -2.83 29.58 0.70
N ALA A 269 -2.74 28.53 1.51
CA ALA A 269 -3.80 27.53 1.71
C ALA A 269 -3.91 27.16 3.21
N PRO A 270 -4.43 28.07 4.06
CA PRO A 270 -4.69 27.76 5.48
C PRO A 270 -5.69 26.62 5.57
N ALA A 271 -5.47 25.68 6.50
CA ALA A 271 -6.29 24.49 6.61
C ALA A 271 -7.20 24.50 7.85
N ARG A 272 -8.34 23.80 7.74
CA ARG A 272 -9.27 23.49 8.84
C ARG A 272 -9.70 22.04 8.72
N VAL A 273 -10.08 21.42 9.84
CA VAL A 273 -10.76 20.12 9.84
C VAL A 273 -12.22 20.34 10.19
N LEU A 274 -13.11 19.86 9.34
CA LEU A 274 -14.54 19.79 9.59
C LEU A 274 -14.85 18.38 10.07
N ALA A 275 -15.00 18.22 11.38
CA ALA A 275 -15.34 16.96 12.01
C ALA A 275 -16.79 16.59 11.70
N TYR A 276 -17.04 15.32 11.44
CA TYR A 276 -18.38 14.75 11.29
C TYR A 276 -18.58 13.45 12.07
N ASP A 277 -17.50 12.86 12.62
CA ASP A 277 -17.63 11.69 13.50
C ASP A 277 -16.60 11.73 14.63
N LEU A 278 -16.98 11.15 15.77
CA LEU A 278 -16.14 10.95 16.94
C LEU A 278 -16.04 9.44 17.18
N LEU A 279 -14.93 8.87 16.73
CA LEU A 279 -14.70 7.42 16.76
C LEU A 279 -14.12 6.94 18.08
N GLU A 280 -13.53 7.83 18.86
CA GLU A 280 -13.00 7.51 20.19
C GLU A 280 -13.01 8.76 21.07
N LEU A 281 -13.39 8.58 22.34
CA LEU A 281 -13.23 9.59 23.38
C LEU A 281 -12.80 8.94 24.69
N ALA A 282 -11.69 9.43 25.27
CA ALA A 282 -11.08 8.84 26.46
C ALA A 282 -10.74 7.34 26.33
N GLY A 283 -10.53 6.86 25.11
CA GLY A 283 -10.20 5.46 24.82
C GLY A 283 -11.40 4.52 24.64
N GLU A 284 -12.62 5.05 24.64
CA GLU A 284 -13.87 4.34 24.32
C GLU A 284 -14.39 4.69 22.93
#